data_AF-C1CZZ6-F1
#
_entry.id   AF-C1CZZ6-F1
#
_cell.length_a   1.000
_cell.length_b   1.000
_cell.length_c   1.000
_cell.angle_alpha   90.00
_cell.angle_beta   90.00
_cell.angle_gamma   90.00
#
_symmetry.space_group_name_H-M   'P 1'
#
loop_
_entity.id
_entity.type
_entity.pdbx_description
1 polymer ?
#
loop_
_entity_poly.entity_id
_entity_poly.type
_entity_poly.pdbx_seq_one_letter_code
_entity_poly.pdbx_strand_id
1 'polypeptide(L)'
;MKAHAGLTLVELLVALALMGIVFVLLTSWQASTLDLSTRTAALSHSLAELNDTSGYLGDRIRAAVRVRVATAGLSVNSLSCTNDHPCLALVVPDHSSGGTLARYHLHVYRLEIRSRVAPADKVADPWAEANVQVLREYRSTDPFGGSGSTPRDCVGSPAQLLASPPMIGSGAPAYPPNNLASCQALLNLNAATSLAGMQPYLVADYLTPAGNLGDAPFAYSPADRTVTLRFQYRQRVRGREMRTPDSPYTLTVQARNLP
;
A
#
# COMPACT_ATOMS: atom_id res chain seq x y z
N MET A 1 64.33 -8.20 51.03
CA MET A 1 63.20 -7.30 50.73
C MET A 1 63.44 -6.70 49.35
N LYS A 2 62.69 -7.13 48.33
CA LYS A 2 62.83 -6.58 46.97
C LYS A 2 62.06 -5.26 46.93
N ALA A 3 62.76 -4.17 46.63
CA ALA A 3 62.12 -2.89 46.38
C ALA A 3 61.22 -3.03 45.14
N HIS A 4 59.92 -2.91 45.34
CA HIS A 4 58.97 -2.79 44.24
C HIS A 4 59.24 -1.45 43.56
N ALA A 5 59.73 -1.48 42.31
CA ALA A 5 59.89 -0.28 41.50
C ALA A 5 58.51 0.40 41.37
N GLY A 6 58.37 1.59 41.97
CA GLY A 6 57.16 2.39 41.86
C GLY A 6 57.01 2.92 40.44
N LEU A 7 55.81 2.80 39.87
CA LEU A 7 55.47 3.37 38.57
C LEU A 7 55.82 4.86 38.56
N THR A 8 56.53 5.29 37.52
CA THR A 8 56.83 6.70 37.33
C THR A 8 55.58 7.45 36.86
N LEU A 9 55.44 8.71 37.24
CA LEU A 9 54.29 9.55 36.84
C LEU A 9 54.09 9.60 35.31
N VAL A 10 55.20 9.49 34.55
CA VAL A 10 55.19 9.43 33.09
C VAL A 10 54.53 8.15 32.58
N GLU A 11 54.82 6.99 33.17
CA GLU A 11 54.19 5.71 32.78
C GLU A 11 52.68 5.73 33.04
N LEU A 12 52.24 6.38 34.12
CA LEU A 12 50.81 6.49 34.44
C LEU A 12 50.07 7.41 33.44
N LEU A 13 50.70 8.52 33.04
CA LEU A 13 50.15 9.40 31.98
C LEU A 13 50.06 8.70 30.63
N VAL A 14 51.09 7.94 30.25
CA VAL A 14 51.09 7.16 29.00
C VAL A 14 50.01 6.07 29.06
N ALA A 15 49.86 5.37 30.19
CA ALA A 15 48.82 4.36 30.35
C ALA A 15 47.41 4.96 30.24
N LEU A 16 47.16 6.12 30.84
CA LEU A 16 45.88 6.83 30.72
C LEU A 16 45.61 7.31 29.29
N ALA A 17 46.62 7.83 28.60
CA ALA A 17 46.49 8.26 27.21
C ALA A 17 46.17 7.06 26.29
N LEU A 18 46.87 5.93 26.46
CA LEU A 18 46.61 4.71 25.70
C LEU A 18 45.21 4.14 26.00
N MET A 19 44.79 4.12 27.27
CA MET A 19 43.42 3.71 27.63
C MET A 19 42.37 4.63 26.99
N GLY A 20 42.61 5.94 26.98
CA GLY A 20 41.71 6.90 26.32
C GLY A 20 41.54 6.61 24.83
N ILE A 21 42.65 6.35 24.12
CA ILE A 21 42.61 5.99 22.69
C ILE A 21 41.83 4.70 22.47
N VAL A 22 42.09 3.65 23.27
CA VAL A 22 41.39 2.37 23.18
C VAL A 22 39.88 2.54 23.46
N PHE A 23 39.51 3.35 24.44
CA PHE A 23 38.11 3.62 24.76
C PHE A 23 37.38 4.34 23.63
N VAL A 24 38.01 5.31 22.96
CA VAL A 24 37.45 5.98 21.78
C VAL A 24 37.25 4.99 20.62
N LEU A 25 38.22 4.09 20.40
CA LEU A 25 38.09 3.05 19.38
C LEU A 25 36.93 2.10 19.69
N LEU A 26 36.80 1.63 20.94
CA LEU A 26 35.71 0.74 21.35
C LEU A 26 34.34 1.41 21.22
N THR A 27 34.20 2.68 21.63
CA THR A 27 32.94 3.42 21.53
C THR A 27 32.54 3.68 20.07
N SER A 28 33.50 4.00 19.20
CA SER A 28 33.23 4.16 17.77
C SER A 28 32.80 2.85 17.09
N TRP A 29 33.38 1.71 17.50
CA TRP A 29 33.00 0.39 17.02
C TRP A 29 31.60 -0.02 17.51
N GLN A 30 31.28 0.25 18.78
CA GLN A 30 29.94 0.03 19.33
C GLN A 30 28.88 0.88 18.62
N ALA A 31 29.16 2.17 18.37
CA ALA A 31 28.25 3.06 17.66
C ALA A 31 27.99 2.59 16.22
N SER A 32 29.04 2.11 15.53
CA SER A 32 28.95 1.57 14.17
C SER A 32 28.12 0.29 14.11
N THR A 33 28.31 -0.61 15.07
CA THR A 33 27.54 -1.86 15.17
C THR A 33 26.05 -1.58 15.43
N LEU A 34 25.73 -0.63 16.31
CA LEU A 34 24.35 -0.21 16.57
C LEU A 34 23.71 0.44 15.34
N ASP A 35 24.44 1.28 14.62
CA ASP A 35 23.94 1.92 13.39
C ASP A 35 23.62 0.88 12.33
N LEU A 36 24.54 -0.06 12.07
CA LEU A 36 24.31 -1.16 11.16
C LEU A 36 23.10 -2.00 11.57
N SER A 37 23.00 -2.38 12.86
CA SER A 37 21.86 -3.15 13.37
C SER A 37 20.52 -2.44 13.16
N THR A 38 20.44 -1.13 13.46
CA THR A 38 19.21 -0.36 13.25
C THR A 38 18.82 -0.26 11.78
N ARG A 39 19.80 -0.14 10.88
CA ARG A 39 19.53 -0.10 9.44
C ARG A 39 19.06 -1.46 8.93
N THR A 40 19.74 -2.53 9.32
CA THR A 40 19.34 -3.89 8.94
C THR A 40 17.94 -4.23 9.43
N ALA A 41 17.58 -3.82 10.66
CA ALA A 41 16.23 -3.99 11.18
C ALA A 41 15.19 -3.21 10.36
N ALA A 42 15.48 -1.96 10.03
CA ALA A 42 14.59 -1.12 9.22
C ALA A 42 14.42 -1.64 7.78
N LEU A 43 15.50 -2.16 7.17
CA LEU A 43 15.45 -2.82 5.86
C LEU A 43 14.59 -4.08 5.92
N SER A 44 14.81 -4.94 6.91
CA SER A 44 14.02 -6.16 7.13
C SER A 44 12.53 -5.85 7.27
N HIS A 45 12.18 -4.84 8.06
CA HIS A 45 10.79 -4.43 8.24
C HIS A 45 10.18 -3.93 6.93
N SER A 46 10.89 -3.06 6.19
CA SER A 46 10.38 -2.55 4.91
C SER A 46 10.19 -3.63 3.84
N LEU A 47 11.04 -4.66 3.82
CA LEU A 47 10.89 -5.79 2.89
C LEU A 47 9.70 -6.68 3.28
N ALA A 48 9.47 -6.90 4.58
CA ALA A 48 8.31 -7.63 5.06
C ALA A 48 7.01 -6.90 4.68
N GLU A 49 6.93 -5.59 4.96
CA GLU A 49 5.78 -4.77 4.61
C GLU A 49 5.52 -4.71 3.09
N LEU A 50 6.58 -4.65 2.26
CA LEU A 50 6.44 -4.74 0.80
C LEU A 50 5.90 -6.10 0.36
N ASN A 51 6.41 -7.18 0.95
CA ASN A 51 5.95 -8.52 0.64
C ASN A 51 4.47 -8.69 1.02
N ASP A 52 4.08 -8.22 2.19
CA ASP A 52 2.71 -8.31 2.69
C ASP A 52 1.76 -7.44 1.86
N THR A 53 2.14 -6.19 1.55
CA THR A 53 1.37 -5.28 0.70
C THR A 53 1.18 -5.85 -0.71
N SER A 54 2.26 -6.34 -1.32
CA SER A 54 2.22 -6.85 -2.69
C SER A 54 1.52 -8.21 -2.79
N GLY A 55 1.63 -9.05 -1.76
CA GLY A 55 0.85 -10.27 -1.61
C GLY A 55 -0.65 -9.96 -1.48
N TYR A 56 -1.01 -9.06 -0.57
CA TYR A 56 -2.39 -8.64 -0.35
C TYR A 56 -3.03 -8.06 -1.62
N LEU A 57 -2.37 -7.10 -2.29
CA LEU A 57 -2.86 -6.56 -3.55
C LEU A 57 -2.90 -7.63 -4.64
N GLY A 58 -1.89 -8.49 -4.71
CA GLY A 58 -1.80 -9.55 -5.71
C GLY A 58 -2.98 -10.52 -5.62
N ASP A 59 -3.38 -10.91 -4.42
CA ASP A 59 -4.54 -11.78 -4.21
C ASP A 59 -5.85 -11.10 -4.61
N ARG A 60 -6.00 -9.80 -4.28
CA ARG A 60 -7.16 -9.01 -4.69
C ARG A 60 -7.25 -8.85 -6.21
N ILE A 61 -6.12 -8.63 -6.88
CA ILE A 61 -6.04 -8.52 -8.35
C ILE A 61 -6.35 -9.86 -9.01
N ARG A 62 -5.81 -10.98 -8.49
CA ARG A 62 -6.10 -12.32 -9.02
C ARG A 62 -7.58 -12.66 -8.93
N ALA A 63 -8.21 -12.28 -7.82
CA ALA A 63 -9.64 -12.49 -7.60
C ALA A 63 -10.51 -11.52 -8.41
N ALA A 64 -9.97 -10.38 -8.86
CA ALA A 64 -10.75 -9.33 -9.50
C ALA A 64 -11.38 -9.79 -10.82
N VAL A 65 -12.66 -9.46 -11.00
CA VAL A 65 -13.41 -9.65 -12.25
C VAL A 65 -13.35 -8.44 -13.16
N ARG A 66 -12.99 -7.28 -12.62
CA ARG A 66 -12.72 -6.04 -13.37
C ARG A 66 -11.60 -5.26 -12.71
N VAL A 67 -10.76 -4.66 -13.54
CA VAL A 67 -9.61 -3.86 -13.14
C VAL A 67 -9.63 -2.55 -13.91
N ARG A 68 -9.36 -1.45 -13.23
CA ARG A 68 -9.09 -0.17 -13.85
C ARG A 68 -7.95 0.53 -13.13
N VAL A 69 -6.94 0.95 -13.89
CA VAL A 69 -5.94 1.91 -13.43
C VAL A 69 -6.37 3.29 -13.91
N ALA A 70 -6.42 4.27 -13.01
CA ALA A 70 -6.83 5.64 -13.33
C ALA A 70 -5.79 6.63 -12.81
N THR A 71 -5.27 7.44 -13.73
CA THR A 71 -4.43 8.62 -13.45
C THR A 71 -5.15 9.94 -13.74
N ALA A 72 -6.40 9.86 -14.22
CA ALA A 72 -7.30 10.99 -14.45
C ALA A 72 -8.75 10.48 -14.57
N GLY A 73 -9.73 11.38 -14.45
CA GLY A 73 -11.13 11.10 -14.76
C GLY A 73 -11.85 10.13 -13.80
N LEU A 74 -11.24 9.81 -12.67
CA LEU A 74 -11.85 9.08 -11.56
C LEU A 74 -11.58 9.83 -10.25
N SER A 75 -12.56 9.88 -9.37
CA SER A 75 -12.40 10.39 -8.00
C SER A 75 -12.99 9.40 -6.99
N VAL A 76 -12.39 9.33 -5.80
CA VAL A 76 -12.87 8.51 -4.67
C VAL A 76 -13.04 9.41 -3.45
N ASN A 77 -14.24 9.46 -2.86
CA ASN A 77 -14.58 10.38 -1.77
C ASN A 77 -14.13 11.82 -2.04
N SER A 78 -14.42 12.32 -3.25
CA SER A 78 -14.00 13.64 -3.75
C SER A 78 -12.48 13.83 -3.90
N LEU A 79 -11.67 12.77 -3.76
CA LEU A 79 -10.23 12.79 -4.03
C LEU A 79 -9.96 12.29 -5.44
N SER A 80 -9.50 13.18 -6.32
CA SER A 80 -9.17 12.83 -7.70
C SER A 80 -7.96 11.91 -7.79
N CYS A 81 -8.03 10.94 -8.70
CA CYS A 81 -6.91 10.15 -9.16
C CYS A 81 -6.10 10.98 -10.15
N THR A 82 -4.80 11.15 -9.88
CA THR A 82 -3.87 11.95 -10.70
C THR A 82 -2.62 11.13 -11.02
N ASN A 83 -1.68 11.67 -11.80
CA ASN A 83 -0.38 11.02 -12.01
C ASN A 83 0.42 10.89 -10.69
N ASP A 84 0.32 11.87 -9.79
CA ASP A 84 1.00 11.87 -8.49
C ASP A 84 0.28 11.01 -7.44
N HIS A 85 -1.01 10.79 -7.63
CA HIS A 85 -1.91 10.04 -6.75
C HIS A 85 -2.79 9.08 -7.57
N PRO A 86 -2.18 8.08 -8.24
CA PRO A 86 -2.91 7.18 -9.12
C PRO A 86 -3.79 6.24 -8.30
N CYS A 87 -4.82 5.72 -8.97
CA CYS A 87 -5.76 4.78 -8.40
C CYS A 87 -5.75 3.45 -9.16
N LEU A 88 -5.89 2.36 -8.41
CA LEU A 88 -6.20 1.02 -8.91
C LEU A 88 -7.55 0.61 -8.34
N ALA A 89 -8.58 0.57 -9.19
CA ALA A 89 -9.91 0.11 -8.82
C ALA A 89 -10.11 -1.34 -9.25
N LEU A 90 -10.63 -2.16 -8.34
CA LEU A 90 -10.85 -3.60 -8.50
C LEU A 90 -12.27 -3.95 -8.10
N VAL A 91 -12.93 -4.78 -8.90
CA VAL A 91 -14.18 -5.45 -8.51
C VAL A 91 -13.86 -6.87 -8.12
N VAL A 92 -14.08 -7.23 -6.86
CA VAL A 92 -13.68 -8.51 -6.28
C VAL A 92 -14.93 -9.28 -5.82
N PRO A 93 -15.10 -10.56 -6.17
CA PRO A 93 -16.19 -11.37 -5.68
C PRO A 93 -16.01 -11.72 -4.20
N ASP A 94 -17.13 -11.77 -3.49
CA ASP A 94 -17.25 -12.26 -2.12
C ASP A 94 -18.01 -13.58 -2.12
N HIS A 95 -17.49 -14.54 -1.37
CA HIS A 95 -18.06 -15.88 -1.26
C HIS A 95 -18.83 -15.99 0.04
N SER A 96 -20.04 -16.54 -0.02
CA SER A 96 -20.71 -17.00 1.20
C SER A 96 -19.98 -18.20 1.80
N SER A 97 -20.24 -18.48 3.08
CA SER A 97 -19.70 -19.64 3.81
C SER A 97 -19.99 -21.00 3.16
N GLY A 98 -20.88 -21.07 2.15
CA GLY A 98 -21.17 -22.27 1.36
C GLY A 98 -20.43 -22.36 0.00
N GLY A 99 -19.41 -21.53 -0.24
CA GLY A 99 -18.66 -21.52 -1.51
C GLY A 99 -19.42 -20.96 -2.72
N THR A 100 -20.67 -20.53 -2.51
CA THR A 100 -21.47 -19.85 -3.54
C THR A 100 -21.12 -18.37 -3.55
N LEU A 101 -20.85 -17.83 -4.75
CA LEU A 101 -20.60 -16.42 -4.95
C LEU A 101 -21.83 -15.62 -4.52
N ALA A 102 -21.66 -14.76 -3.53
CA ALA A 102 -22.76 -14.10 -2.85
C ALA A 102 -22.86 -12.63 -3.25
N ARG A 103 -21.72 -11.93 -3.36
CA ARG A 103 -21.65 -10.47 -3.58
C ARG A 103 -20.40 -10.08 -4.35
N TYR A 104 -20.34 -8.84 -4.80
CA TYR A 104 -19.13 -8.21 -5.32
C TYR A 104 -18.85 -6.92 -4.55
N HIS A 105 -17.59 -6.74 -4.18
CA HIS A 105 -17.06 -5.55 -3.51
C HIS A 105 -16.23 -4.70 -4.46
N LEU A 106 -16.35 -3.38 -4.32
CA LEU A 106 -15.46 -2.44 -4.99
C LEU A 106 -14.34 -2.04 -4.04
N HIS A 107 -13.11 -2.31 -4.45
CA HIS A 107 -11.90 -1.86 -3.77
C HIS A 107 -11.22 -0.81 -4.65
N VAL A 108 -10.85 0.34 -4.09
CA VAL A 108 -9.99 1.30 -4.77
C VAL A 108 -8.74 1.56 -3.94
N TYR A 109 -7.59 1.22 -4.49
CA TYR A 109 -6.29 1.51 -3.92
C TYR A 109 -5.80 2.83 -4.48
N ARG A 110 -5.44 3.79 -3.62
CA ARG A 110 -4.96 5.11 -4.02
C ARG A 110 -3.69 5.45 -3.25
N LEU A 111 -2.70 5.97 -3.94
CA LEU A 111 -1.54 6.57 -3.29
C LEU A 111 -1.88 8.00 -2.83
N GLU A 112 -1.60 8.30 -1.57
CA GLU A 112 -1.93 9.59 -0.97
C GLU A 112 -0.75 10.18 -0.23
N ILE A 113 -0.72 11.51 -0.11
CA ILE A 113 0.26 12.17 0.75
C ILE A 113 -0.04 11.75 2.19
N ARG A 114 1.00 11.30 2.91
CA ARG A 114 0.87 10.84 4.29
C ARG A 114 0.22 11.88 5.21
N SER A 115 0.48 13.18 5.00
CA SER A 115 -0.08 14.28 5.80
C SER A 115 -1.60 14.40 5.77
N ARG A 116 -2.28 13.77 4.81
CA ARG A 116 -3.75 13.74 4.75
C ARG A 116 -4.37 12.58 5.54
N VAL A 117 -3.57 11.60 5.94
CA VAL A 117 -4.03 10.47 6.74
C VAL A 117 -4.26 10.93 8.17
N ALA A 118 -5.36 10.48 8.78
CA ALA A 118 -5.71 10.82 10.15
C ALA A 118 -4.59 10.39 11.12
N PRO A 119 -4.25 11.20 12.14
CA PRO A 119 -3.22 10.83 13.11
C PRO A 119 -3.50 9.54 13.87
N ALA A 120 -4.76 9.09 13.96
CA ALA A 120 -5.12 7.82 14.60
C ALA A 120 -4.66 6.58 13.81
N ASP A 121 -4.47 6.72 12.50
CA ASP A 121 -4.13 5.61 11.60
C ASP A 121 -2.62 5.49 11.34
N LYS A 122 -1.78 6.38 11.91
CA LYS A 122 -0.34 6.41 11.65
C LYS A 122 0.47 6.88 12.85
N VAL A 123 1.74 6.51 12.89
CA VAL A 123 2.69 7.04 13.87
C VAL A 123 3.18 8.43 13.45
N ALA A 124 3.25 9.38 14.39
CA ALA A 124 3.72 10.73 14.09
C ALA A 124 5.20 10.70 13.65
N ASP A 125 5.48 11.22 12.45
CA ASP A 125 6.84 11.35 11.90
C ASP A 125 6.91 12.56 10.95
N PRO A 126 7.42 13.72 11.43
CA PRO A 126 7.44 14.95 10.65
C PRO A 126 8.22 14.86 9.33
N TRP A 127 9.26 14.02 9.27
CA TRP A 127 9.99 13.84 8.03
C TRP A 127 9.14 13.05 7.03
N ALA A 128 8.47 11.99 7.47
CA ALA A 128 7.60 11.19 6.63
C ALA A 128 6.45 12.03 6.06
N GLU A 129 5.85 12.92 6.85
CA GLU A 129 4.74 13.77 6.40
C GLU A 129 5.02 14.57 5.12
N ALA A 130 6.29 14.92 4.88
CA ALA A 130 6.71 15.69 3.71
C ALA A 130 7.36 14.86 2.59
N ASN A 131 7.77 13.61 2.88
CA ASN A 131 8.68 12.87 1.99
C ASN A 131 8.12 11.53 1.48
N VAL A 132 7.04 11.04 2.05
CA VAL A 132 6.47 9.73 1.70
C VAL A 132 4.98 9.82 1.35
N GLN A 133 4.51 8.77 0.69
CA GLN A 133 3.11 8.51 0.43
C GLN A 133 2.66 7.26 1.20
N VAL A 134 1.35 7.12 1.33
CA VAL A 134 0.70 5.92 1.84
C VAL A 134 -0.09 5.25 0.74
N LEU A 135 -0.29 3.94 0.85
CA LEU A 135 -1.30 3.24 0.08
C LEU A 135 -2.57 3.12 0.91
N ARG A 136 -3.64 3.74 0.44
CA ARG A 136 -4.97 3.66 1.07
C ARG A 136 -5.88 2.77 0.25
N GLU A 137 -6.60 1.90 0.94
CA GLU A 137 -7.68 1.11 0.36
C GLU A 137 -9.02 1.75 0.73
N TYR A 138 -9.85 2.00 -0.26
CA TYR A 138 -11.22 2.44 -0.13
C TYR A 138 -12.13 1.26 -0.45
N ARG A 139 -12.96 0.85 0.50
CA ARG A 139 -13.91 -0.27 0.35
C ARG A 139 -15.33 0.26 0.20
N SER A 140 -16.14 -0.37 -0.66
CA SER A 140 -17.59 -0.15 -0.62
C SER A 140 -18.12 -0.53 0.78
N THR A 141 -19.03 0.28 1.32
CA THR A 141 -19.70 -0.02 2.59
C THR A 141 -20.89 -0.95 2.37
N ASP A 142 -21.10 -1.91 3.28
CA ASP A 142 -22.29 -2.78 3.26
C ASP A 142 -23.57 -1.90 3.33
N PRO A 143 -24.57 -2.13 2.46
CA PRO A 143 -25.85 -1.42 2.47
C PRO A 143 -26.64 -1.43 3.79
N PHE A 144 -26.31 -2.26 4.79
CA PHE A 144 -26.99 -2.25 6.10
C PHE A 144 -26.48 -1.17 7.08
N GLY A 145 -25.51 -0.35 6.69
CA GLY A 145 -24.92 0.72 7.51
C GLY A 145 -24.97 2.13 6.90
N GLY A 146 -26.16 2.64 6.59
CA GLY A 146 -26.50 4.08 6.65
C GLY A 146 -25.78 5.11 5.75
N SER A 147 -26.55 5.64 4.77
CA SER A 147 -26.53 7.01 4.21
C SER A 147 -25.43 7.42 3.19
N GLY A 148 -25.81 7.46 1.90
CA GLY A 148 -25.40 8.52 0.96
C GLY A 148 -24.60 8.09 -0.28
N SER A 149 -25.31 7.83 -1.39
CA SER A 149 -24.86 7.80 -2.80
C SER A 149 -23.43 7.29 -3.12
N THR A 150 -23.36 6.02 -3.56
CA THR A 150 -22.22 5.18 -4.10
C THR A 150 -21.37 4.41 -3.08
N PRO A 151 -20.66 3.33 -3.50
CA PRO A 151 -21.11 2.10 -4.18
C PRO A 151 -21.68 1.08 -3.17
N ARG A 152 -22.70 0.32 -3.59
CA ARG A 152 -23.30 -0.76 -2.80
C ARG A 152 -22.80 -2.11 -3.29
N ASP A 153 -22.58 -3.05 -2.36
CA ASP A 153 -22.28 -4.44 -2.70
C ASP A 153 -23.35 -5.00 -3.63
N CYS A 154 -22.94 -5.55 -4.77
CA CYS A 154 -23.88 -6.09 -5.74
C CYS A 154 -24.00 -7.59 -5.61
N VAL A 155 -25.21 -8.05 -5.34
CA VAL A 155 -25.61 -9.44 -5.52
C VAL A 155 -25.92 -9.60 -7.02
N GLY A 156 -24.94 -10.05 -7.79
CA GLY A 156 -25.10 -10.33 -9.22
C GLY A 156 -24.72 -11.77 -9.53
N SER A 157 -25.41 -12.44 -10.45
CA SER A 157 -24.89 -13.70 -10.97
C SER A 157 -23.64 -13.42 -11.82
N PRO A 158 -22.61 -14.29 -11.82
CA PRO A 158 -21.39 -14.08 -12.60
C PRO A 158 -21.65 -13.77 -14.08
N ALA A 159 -22.70 -14.36 -14.67
CA ALA A 159 -23.12 -14.12 -16.04
C ALA A 159 -23.54 -12.66 -16.32
N GLN A 160 -24.14 -11.96 -15.37
CA GLN A 160 -24.56 -10.55 -15.54
C GLN A 160 -23.38 -9.58 -15.48
N LEU A 161 -22.29 -9.95 -14.81
CA LEU A 161 -21.08 -9.13 -14.73
C LEU A 161 -20.09 -9.41 -15.86
N LEU A 162 -20.18 -10.57 -16.51
CA LEU A 162 -19.40 -10.95 -17.69
C LEU A 162 -20.09 -10.57 -19.01
N ALA A 163 -21.40 -10.37 -19.02
CA ALA A 163 -22.13 -9.93 -20.20
C ALA A 163 -21.94 -8.42 -20.45
N SER A 164 -21.62 -8.07 -21.70
CA SER A 164 -21.81 -6.72 -22.27
C SER A 164 -23.28 -6.26 -22.08
N PRO A 165 -23.59 -4.95 -22.15
CA PRO A 165 -24.67 -4.31 -21.40
C PRO A 165 -26.00 -5.06 -21.52
N PRO A 166 -26.76 -5.21 -20.42
CA PRO A 166 -27.92 -6.09 -20.40
C PRO A 166 -28.96 -5.64 -21.41
N MET A 167 -29.31 -6.54 -22.33
CA MET A 167 -30.60 -6.51 -23.00
C MET A 167 -31.67 -6.61 -21.92
N ILE A 168 -32.51 -5.58 -21.80
CA ILE A 168 -33.68 -5.56 -20.93
C ILE A 168 -34.67 -6.59 -21.48
N GLY A 169 -34.56 -7.83 -20.99
CA GLY A 169 -35.46 -8.94 -21.27
C GLY A 169 -36.21 -9.34 -20.00
N SER A 170 -37.52 -9.14 -20.00
CA SER A 170 -38.44 -9.22 -18.86
C SER A 170 -38.77 -10.65 -18.41
N GLY A 171 -37.86 -11.34 -17.73
CA GLY A 171 -38.15 -12.70 -17.25
C GLY A 171 -37.29 -13.29 -16.12
N ALA A 172 -36.39 -12.52 -15.49
CA ALA A 172 -35.56 -13.04 -14.39
C ALA A 172 -36.23 -12.83 -13.01
N PRO A 173 -36.04 -13.76 -12.05
CA PRO A 173 -36.59 -13.65 -10.70
C PRO A 173 -36.16 -12.34 -10.03
N ALA A 174 -37.13 -11.65 -9.45
CA ALA A 174 -36.99 -10.33 -8.84
C ALA A 174 -36.08 -10.40 -7.59
N TYR A 175 -34.80 -10.05 -7.77
CA TYR A 175 -34.01 -9.47 -6.69
C TYR A 175 -34.60 -8.09 -6.34
N PRO A 176 -34.59 -7.66 -5.06
CA PRO A 176 -35.27 -6.44 -4.64
C PRO A 176 -34.86 -5.25 -5.55
N PRO A 177 -35.83 -4.55 -6.17
CA PRO A 177 -35.65 -3.72 -7.36
C PRO A 177 -34.91 -2.38 -7.15
N ASN A 178 -34.07 -2.25 -6.12
CA ASN A 178 -33.73 -0.93 -5.60
C ASN A 178 -32.32 -0.42 -5.99
N ASN A 179 -31.48 -1.13 -6.77
CA ASN A 179 -30.08 -0.68 -6.96
C ASN A 179 -29.33 -1.12 -8.24
N LEU A 180 -30.01 -1.39 -9.35
CA LEU A 180 -29.30 -1.66 -10.62
C LEU A 180 -28.36 -0.50 -11.03
N ALA A 181 -28.72 0.76 -10.74
CA ALA A 181 -27.86 1.93 -10.97
C ALA A 181 -26.58 1.94 -10.12
N SER A 182 -26.66 1.47 -8.86
CA SER A 182 -25.50 1.34 -7.96
C SER A 182 -24.55 0.23 -8.41
N CYS A 183 -25.09 -0.79 -9.08
CA CYS A 183 -24.32 -1.85 -9.72
C CYS A 183 -23.76 -1.48 -11.09
N GLN A 184 -24.24 -0.41 -11.72
CA GLN A 184 -23.69 0.03 -13.01
C GLN A 184 -22.24 0.47 -12.91
N ALA A 185 -21.80 1.06 -11.79
CA ALA A 185 -20.39 1.40 -11.59
C ALA A 185 -19.49 0.15 -11.48
N LEU A 186 -20.02 -0.95 -10.93
CA LEU A 186 -19.35 -2.25 -10.90
C LEU A 186 -19.36 -2.90 -12.29
N LEU A 187 -20.46 -2.81 -13.04
CA LEU A 187 -20.58 -3.34 -14.40
C LEU A 187 -19.72 -2.55 -15.41
N ASN A 188 -19.60 -1.24 -15.25
CA ASN A 188 -18.90 -0.34 -16.15
C ASN A 188 -17.82 0.45 -15.40
N LEU A 189 -16.93 -0.27 -14.70
CA LEU A 189 -15.84 0.36 -13.93
C LEU A 189 -15.02 1.34 -14.77
N ASN A 190 -14.83 1.07 -16.07
CA ASN A 190 -14.11 1.95 -17.00
C ASN A 190 -14.79 3.29 -17.27
N ALA A 191 -16.12 3.38 -17.11
CA ALA A 191 -16.89 4.61 -17.32
C ALA A 191 -17.12 5.42 -16.03
N ALA A 192 -16.81 4.85 -14.86
CA ALA A 192 -17.02 5.53 -13.58
C ALA A 192 -16.19 6.82 -13.47
N THR A 193 -16.79 7.94 -13.10
CA THR A 193 -16.06 9.22 -12.94
C THR A 193 -15.92 9.65 -11.49
N SER A 194 -16.83 9.18 -10.62
CA SER A 194 -16.80 9.45 -9.20
C SER A 194 -17.34 8.27 -8.41
N LEU A 195 -16.65 7.98 -7.31
CA LEU A 195 -17.02 7.03 -6.27
C LEU A 195 -16.99 7.81 -4.96
N ALA A 196 -18.02 7.70 -4.14
CA ALA A 196 -18.17 8.36 -2.85
C ALA A 196 -18.67 7.34 -1.81
N GLY A 197 -18.76 7.71 -0.54
CA GLY A 197 -19.24 6.83 0.52
C GLY A 197 -18.34 5.62 0.80
N MET A 198 -17.11 5.60 0.29
CA MET A 198 -16.20 4.46 0.49
C MET A 198 -15.50 4.57 1.85
N GLN A 199 -15.37 3.47 2.58
CA GLN A 199 -14.64 3.45 3.85
C GLN A 199 -13.14 3.28 3.60
N PRO A 200 -12.29 4.21 4.06
CA PRO A 200 -10.86 4.09 3.88
C PRO A 200 -10.16 3.25 4.95
N TYR A 201 -9.06 2.61 4.55
CA TYR A 201 -8.15 1.84 5.37
C TYR A 201 -6.69 2.09 4.92
N LEU A 202 -5.75 2.11 5.86
CA LEU A 202 -4.32 2.16 5.56
C LEU A 202 -3.84 0.74 5.21
N VAL A 203 -3.19 0.59 4.05
CA VAL A 203 -2.60 -0.70 3.61
C VAL A 203 -1.09 -0.69 3.81
N ALA A 204 -0.43 0.40 3.42
CA ALA A 204 1.01 0.56 3.54
C ALA A 204 1.35 2.02 3.86
N ASP A 205 2.40 2.22 4.65
CA ASP A 205 2.99 3.53 4.96
C ASP A 205 4.42 3.61 4.39
N TYR A 206 5.03 4.78 4.42
CA TYR A 206 6.43 5.00 4.02
C TYR A 206 6.75 4.63 2.56
N LEU A 207 5.80 4.75 1.63
CA LEU A 207 6.05 4.53 0.21
C LEU A 207 6.73 5.74 -0.45
N THR A 208 7.66 5.50 -1.35
CA THR A 208 8.24 6.51 -2.23
C THR A 208 7.13 7.16 -3.06
N PRO A 209 7.08 8.51 -3.15
CA PRO A 209 6.09 9.20 -3.97
C PRO A 209 6.09 8.74 -5.43
N ALA A 210 4.91 8.63 -6.04
CA ALA A 210 4.74 8.12 -7.41
C ALA A 210 5.70 8.77 -8.43
N GLY A 211 5.83 10.10 -8.41
CA GLY A 211 6.74 10.84 -9.31
C GLY A 211 8.24 10.52 -9.13
N ASN A 212 8.61 9.92 -7.99
CA ASN A 212 10.00 9.56 -7.67
C ASN A 212 10.33 8.08 -7.98
N LEU A 213 9.36 7.29 -8.44
CA LEU A 213 9.57 5.88 -8.80
C LEU A 213 10.15 5.71 -10.21
N GLY A 214 10.19 6.76 -11.03
CA GLY A 214 10.60 6.70 -12.43
C GLY A 214 9.51 6.19 -13.40
N ASP A 215 8.60 5.35 -12.90
CA ASP A 215 7.45 4.79 -13.61
C ASP A 215 6.17 4.92 -12.77
N ALA A 216 5.00 4.76 -13.41
CA ALA A 216 3.72 4.71 -12.70
C ALA A 216 3.67 3.51 -11.74
N PRO A 217 3.19 3.70 -10.49
CA PRO A 217 3.09 2.65 -9.47
C PRO A 217 2.05 1.59 -9.81
N PHE A 218 1.08 1.92 -10.67
CA PHE A 218 0.11 0.99 -11.23
C PHE A 218 0.14 1.07 -12.75
N ALA A 219 0.15 -0.08 -13.41
CA ALA A 219 -0.10 -0.19 -14.85
C ALA A 219 -0.96 -1.42 -15.12
N TYR A 220 -1.80 -1.36 -16.15
CA TYR A 220 -2.65 -2.48 -16.56
C TYR A 220 -2.50 -2.75 -18.06
N SER A 221 -2.11 -3.97 -18.42
CA SER A 221 -2.09 -4.47 -19.79
C SER A 221 -3.37 -5.25 -20.07
N PRO A 222 -4.32 -4.72 -20.88
CA PRO A 222 -5.52 -5.44 -21.23
C PRO A 222 -5.25 -6.64 -22.16
N ALA A 223 -4.16 -6.61 -22.93
CA ALA A 223 -3.76 -7.71 -23.81
C ALA A 223 -3.37 -8.96 -23.01
N ASP A 224 -2.56 -8.77 -21.96
CA ASP A 224 -2.04 -9.87 -21.15
C ASP A 224 -2.89 -10.13 -19.89
N ARG A 225 -3.88 -9.26 -19.63
CA ARG A 225 -4.67 -9.24 -18.39
C ARG A 225 -3.79 -9.14 -17.15
N THR A 226 -2.70 -8.37 -17.24
CA THR A 226 -1.73 -8.20 -16.16
C THR A 226 -1.80 -6.81 -15.55
N VAL A 227 -1.67 -6.75 -14.23
CA VAL A 227 -1.46 -5.52 -13.47
C VAL A 227 -0.02 -5.51 -12.98
N THR A 228 0.70 -4.45 -13.29
CA THR A 228 2.03 -4.21 -12.76
C THR A 228 1.93 -3.25 -11.58
N LEU A 229 2.43 -3.69 -10.43
CA LEU A 229 2.58 -2.92 -9.21
C LEU A 229 4.05 -2.54 -9.06
N ARG A 230 4.33 -1.26 -8.78
CA ARG A 230 5.68 -0.78 -8.48
C ARG A 230 5.68 -0.02 -7.17
N PHE A 231 6.47 -0.50 -6.22
CA PHE A 231 6.58 0.10 -4.89
C PHE A 231 8.03 0.19 -4.45
N GLN A 232 8.32 1.18 -3.62
CA GLN A 232 9.61 1.33 -2.95
C GLN A 232 9.32 1.95 -1.60
N TYR A 233 9.90 1.43 -0.53
CA TYR A 233 9.87 2.07 0.77
C TYR A 233 10.91 3.18 0.82
N ARG A 234 10.57 4.26 1.52
CA ARG A 234 11.43 5.42 1.76
C ARG A 234 11.29 5.82 3.22
N GLN A 235 12.37 5.71 3.98
CA GLN A 235 12.38 5.99 5.42
C GLN A 235 13.63 6.77 5.82
N ARG A 236 13.60 7.44 6.98
CA ARG A 236 14.78 8.13 7.54
C ARG A 236 15.21 7.47 8.83
N VAL A 237 16.38 6.83 8.79
CA VAL A 237 16.96 6.14 9.95
C VAL A 237 18.23 6.86 10.36
N ARG A 238 18.26 7.34 11.61
CA ARG A 238 19.39 8.09 12.19
C ARG A 238 19.85 9.26 11.31
N GLY A 239 18.89 10.01 10.78
CA GLY A 239 19.15 11.20 9.97
C GLY A 239 19.47 10.92 8.49
N ARG A 240 19.68 9.65 8.10
CA ARG A 240 19.92 9.26 6.70
C ARG A 240 18.65 8.72 6.06
N GLU A 241 18.37 9.19 4.84
CA GLU A 241 17.32 8.61 4.02
C GLU A 241 17.79 7.24 3.49
N MET A 242 16.92 6.25 3.59
CA MET A 242 17.09 4.92 3.01
C MET A 242 15.91 4.61 2.11
N ARG A 243 16.20 3.93 1.00
CA ARG A 243 15.20 3.41 0.08
C ARG A 243 15.32 1.90 0.02
N THR A 244 14.20 1.21 -0.08
CA THR A 244 14.19 -0.26 -0.07
C THR A 244 13.10 -0.80 -0.98
N PRO A 245 13.45 -1.60 -2.00
CA PRO A 245 14.80 -1.87 -2.50
C PRO A 245 15.47 -0.59 -3.06
N ASP A 246 16.75 -0.64 -3.45
CA ASP A 246 17.44 0.50 -4.07
C ASP A 246 16.77 0.98 -5.37
N SER A 247 16.14 0.05 -6.09
CA SER A 247 15.22 0.32 -7.19
C SER A 247 13.79 -0.07 -6.81
N PRO A 248 12.76 0.48 -7.49
CA PRO A 248 11.38 0.08 -7.26
C PRO A 248 11.17 -1.43 -7.44
N TYR A 249 10.63 -2.06 -6.40
CA TYR A 249 10.15 -3.43 -6.47
C TYR A 249 8.98 -3.50 -7.45
N THR A 250 9.07 -4.37 -8.45
CA THR A 250 8.06 -4.55 -9.49
C THR A 250 7.44 -5.93 -9.37
N LEU A 251 6.11 -6.00 -9.24
CA LEU A 251 5.33 -7.23 -9.25
C LEU A 251 4.30 -7.19 -10.38
N THR A 252 4.33 -8.18 -11.26
CA THR A 252 3.33 -8.36 -12.31
C THR A 252 2.36 -9.46 -11.92
N VAL A 253 1.07 -9.14 -11.86
CA VAL A 253 0.01 -10.04 -11.41
C VAL A 253 -1.00 -10.23 -12.52
N GLN A 254 -1.26 -11.47 -12.91
CA GLN A 254 -2.32 -11.79 -13.87
C GLN A 254 -3.68 -11.81 -13.15
N ALA A 255 -4.62 -11.01 -13.64
CA ALA A 255 -6.00 -10.99 -13.18
C ALA A 255 -6.79 -12.10 -13.89
N ARG A 256 -7.04 -13.20 -13.16
CA ARG A 256 -7.50 -14.48 -13.75
C ARG A 256 -8.97 -14.49 -14.15
N ASN A 257 -9.77 -13.65 -13.50
CA ASN A 257 -11.23 -13.65 -13.65
C ASN A 257 -11.74 -12.52 -14.54
N LEU A 258 -10.85 -11.85 -15.29
CA LEU A 258 -11.25 -10.84 -16.26
C LEU A 258 -11.87 -11.50 -17.50
N PRO A 259 -12.98 -10.97 -18.05
CA PRO A 259 -13.59 -11.45 -19.29
C PRO A 259 -12.65 -11.34 -20.50
#